data_AF-A0A847X9S0-F1
#
_entry.id   AF-A0A847X9S0-F1
#
_cell.length_a   1.000
_cell.length_b   1.000
_cell.length_c   1.000
_cell.angle_alpha   90.00
_cell.angle_beta   90.00
_cell.angle_gamma   90.00
#
_symmetry.space_group_name_H-M   'P 1'
#
loop_
_entity.id
_entity.type
_entity.pdbx_description
1 polymer ?
#
loop_
_entity_poly.entity_id
_entity_poly.type
_entity_poly.pdbx_seq_one_letter_code
_entity_poly.pdbx_strand_id
1 'polypeptide(L)'
;MIMAILAFLPLIILVLTNEDLEKKDKGIITAVAVVALGITSVIGFDFNPVSIEQYTEESARVQELMGEELVYWTEHGNRYHLYEDCHHINTDRTKQLYEGTVPQAYKVKSIKEMCKTCENRAMKELT
;
A
#
# COMPACT_ATOMS: atom_id res chain seq x y z
N MET A 1 14.00 -10.71 -21.89
CA MET A 1 13.25 -10.10 -20.76
C MET A 1 14.11 -9.88 -19.52
N ILE A 2 14.99 -10.79 -19.11
CA ILE A 2 15.79 -10.65 -17.87
C ILE A 2 16.82 -9.49 -17.93
N MET A 3 17.45 -9.26 -19.08
CA MET A 3 18.48 -8.19 -19.21
C MET A 3 17.91 -6.77 -19.08
N ALA A 4 16.65 -6.55 -19.43
CA ALA A 4 16.01 -5.26 -19.26
C ALA A 4 15.86 -4.93 -17.77
N ILE A 5 15.42 -5.90 -16.96
CA ILE A 5 15.23 -5.73 -15.52
C ILE A 5 16.57 -5.43 -14.82
N LEU A 6 17.64 -6.14 -15.17
CA LEU A 6 18.98 -5.91 -14.62
C LEU A 6 19.54 -4.53 -14.99
N ALA A 7 19.20 -4.01 -16.17
CA ALA A 7 19.69 -2.69 -16.63
C ALA A 7 19.02 -1.52 -15.89
N PHE A 8 17.75 -1.66 -15.50
CA PHE A 8 17.02 -0.60 -14.78
C PHE A 8 17.11 -0.72 -13.25
N LEU A 9 17.51 -1.87 -12.72
CA LEU A 9 17.72 -2.09 -11.29
C LEU A 9 18.59 -1.01 -10.59
N PRO A 10 19.77 -0.62 -11.13
CA PRO A 10 20.57 0.44 -10.50
C PRO A 10 19.89 1.81 -10.53
N LEU A 11 19.05 2.08 -11.53
CA LEU A 11 18.31 3.34 -11.66
C LEU A 11 17.13 3.40 -10.67
N ILE A 12 16.45 2.26 -10.45
CA ILE A 12 15.39 2.10 -9.44
C ILE A 12 15.97 2.27 -8.03
N ILE A 13 17.11 1.63 -7.74
CA ILE A 13 17.80 1.80 -6.45
C ILE A 13 18.20 3.26 -6.23
N LEU A 14 18.72 3.93 -7.26
CA LEU A 14 19.10 5.35 -7.17
C LEU A 14 17.90 6.27 -6.89
N VAL A 15 16.74 6.01 -7.49
CA VAL A 15 15.49 6.74 -7.20
C VAL A 15 15.03 6.50 -5.75
N LEU A 16 15.12 5.26 -5.26
CA LEU A 16 14.78 4.90 -3.87
C LEU A 16 15.81 5.41 -2.85
N THR A 17 17.04 5.67 -3.28
CA THR A 17 18.15 6.14 -2.42
C THR A 17 18.36 7.65 -2.52
N ASN A 18 17.51 8.39 -3.24
CA ASN A 18 17.50 9.85 -3.14
C ASN A 18 16.93 10.23 -1.76
N GLU A 19 17.84 10.62 -0.88
CA GLU A 19 17.63 11.03 0.52
C GLU A 19 16.90 12.38 0.66
N ASP A 20 15.76 12.55 -0.01
CA ASP A 20 14.77 13.58 0.33
C ASP A 20 13.60 12.98 1.13
N LEU A 21 13.91 12.02 2.02
CA LEU A 21 13.06 11.72 3.17
C LEU A 21 13.43 12.75 4.25
N GLU A 22 12.76 13.90 4.18
CA GLU A 22 12.99 15.02 5.07
C GLU A 22 12.93 14.56 6.54
N LYS A 23 13.87 15.07 7.32
CA LYS A 23 14.26 14.60 8.66
C LYS A 23 13.17 14.75 9.75
N LYS A 24 11.94 15.07 9.36
CA LYS A 24 10.72 15.07 10.18
C LYS A 24 9.99 13.71 10.13
N ASP A 25 10.33 12.86 9.17
CA ASP A 25 9.76 11.53 8.86
C ASP A 25 10.50 10.36 9.56
N LYS A 26 11.13 10.61 10.71
CA LYS A 26 12.00 9.63 11.40
C LYS A 26 11.27 8.56 12.23
N GLY A 27 9.94 8.57 12.28
CA GLY A 27 9.18 7.54 13.01
C GLY A 27 8.85 6.31 12.17
N ILE A 28 8.54 6.52 10.90
CA ILE A 28 7.84 5.54 10.07
C ILE A 28 8.66 5.35 8.79
N ILE A 29 9.35 4.21 8.71
CA ILE A 29 10.06 3.83 7.49
C ILE A 29 9.00 3.47 6.44
N THR A 30 8.81 4.30 5.43
CA THR A 30 7.94 3.98 4.29
C THR A 30 8.57 2.86 3.47
N ALA A 31 8.00 1.67 3.58
CA ALA A 31 8.33 0.49 2.84
C ALA A 31 7.52 0.46 1.55
N VAL A 32 8.11 0.97 0.47
CA VAL A 32 7.58 0.86 -0.89
C VAL A 32 7.28 -0.61 -1.19
N ALA A 33 6.01 -1.05 -1.15
CA ALA A 33 5.66 -2.39 -1.61
C ALA A 33 5.58 -2.33 -3.15
N VAL A 34 6.78 -2.41 -3.74
CA VAL A 34 7.09 -2.79 -5.12
C VAL A 34 5.90 -2.70 -6.09
N VAL A 35 5.65 -1.50 -6.60
CA VAL A 35 4.86 -1.29 -7.82
C VAL A 35 5.74 -1.34 -9.08
N ALA A 36 7.05 -1.56 -8.95
CA ALA A 36 7.96 -1.55 -10.10
C ALA A 36 8.12 -2.91 -10.84
N LEU A 37 7.68 -4.04 -10.27
CA LEU A 37 7.90 -5.36 -10.87
C LEU A 37 6.65 -6.22 -10.76
N GLY A 38 6.08 -6.53 -11.94
CA GLY A 38 4.81 -7.20 -12.11
C GLY A 38 4.56 -8.35 -11.14
N ILE A 39 3.32 -8.40 -10.67
CA ILE A 39 2.76 -9.44 -9.81
C ILE A 39 3.03 -10.81 -10.45
N THR A 40 4.06 -11.53 -9.98
CA THR A 40 4.24 -12.94 -10.30
C THR A 40 3.52 -13.77 -9.26
N SER A 41 2.45 -14.41 -9.70
CA SER A 41 1.70 -15.46 -9.01
C SER A 41 2.60 -16.60 -8.52
N VAL A 42 2.73 -16.78 -7.21
CA VAL A 42 2.93 -18.10 -6.57
C VAL A 42 2.85 -17.95 -5.06
N ILE A 43 1.66 -18.02 -4.46
CA ILE A 43 1.54 -18.74 -3.18
C ILE A 43 0.19 -19.46 -3.13
N GLY A 44 0.23 -20.79 -3.20
CA GLY A 44 -0.90 -21.67 -2.97
C GLY A 44 -1.19 -21.77 -1.47
N PHE A 45 -1.70 -20.68 -0.90
CA PHE A 45 -2.39 -20.74 0.39
C PHE A 45 -3.83 -21.12 0.13
N ASP A 46 -4.39 -21.95 1.02
CA ASP A 46 -5.78 -22.38 1.04
C ASP A 46 -6.71 -21.18 0.80
N PHE A 47 -7.16 -21.07 -0.46
CA PHE A 47 -7.96 -19.97 -0.95
C PHE A 47 -9.36 -20.18 -0.38
N ASN A 48 -9.64 -19.51 0.74
CA ASN A 48 -10.98 -18.98 0.97
C ASN A 48 -10.99 -17.59 0.33
N PRO A 49 -11.21 -17.50 -1.00
CA PRO A 49 -11.14 -16.22 -1.68
C PRO A 49 -12.20 -15.33 -1.06
N VAL A 50 -11.78 -14.19 -0.54
CA VAL A 50 -12.61 -13.01 -0.75
C VAL A 50 -12.92 -12.98 -2.24
N SER A 51 -14.19 -12.91 -2.62
CA SER A 51 -14.57 -12.93 -4.02
C SER A 51 -13.73 -11.88 -4.75
N ILE A 52 -13.23 -12.22 -5.94
CA ILE A 52 -12.45 -11.29 -6.78
C ILE A 52 -13.15 -9.94 -6.89
N GLU A 53 -14.47 -10.01 -6.93
CA GLU A 53 -15.42 -8.92 -6.83
C GLU A 53 -15.18 -7.97 -5.65
N GLN A 54 -15.00 -8.45 -4.43
CA GLN A 54 -14.87 -7.58 -3.25
C GLN A 54 -13.60 -6.73 -3.27
N TYR A 55 -12.43 -7.26 -3.67
CA TYR A 55 -11.25 -6.38 -3.81
C TYR A 55 -11.32 -5.51 -5.06
N THR A 56 -12.05 -5.92 -6.10
CA THR A 56 -12.29 -5.09 -7.29
C THR A 56 -13.17 -3.89 -6.93
N GLU A 57 -14.21 -4.11 -6.14
CA GLU A 57 -15.08 -3.07 -5.59
C GLU A 57 -14.31 -2.11 -4.69
N GLU A 58 -13.52 -2.65 -3.75
CA GLU A 58 -12.70 -1.83 -2.87
C GLU A 58 -11.62 -1.05 -3.65
N SER A 59 -10.96 -1.64 -4.65
CA SER A 59 -10.04 -0.92 -5.55
C SER A 59 -10.74 0.24 -6.28
N ALA A 60 -11.92 -0.02 -6.84
CA ALA A 60 -12.71 1.02 -7.52
C ALA A 60 -13.13 2.14 -6.55
N ARG A 61 -13.47 1.77 -5.32
CA ARG A 61 -13.82 2.71 -4.26
C ARG A 61 -12.65 3.58 -3.82
N VAL A 62 -11.46 2.98 -3.66
CA VAL A 62 -10.23 3.74 -3.39
C VAL A 62 -9.93 4.70 -4.53
N GLN A 63 -10.04 4.24 -5.78
CA GLN A 63 -9.86 5.06 -6.97
C GLN A 63 -10.86 6.23 -7.05
N GLU A 64 -12.12 6.02 -6.67
CA GLU A 64 -13.15 7.07 -6.60
C GLU A 64 -12.83 8.10 -5.52
N LEU A 65 -12.41 7.64 -4.33
CA LEU A 65 -12.16 8.49 -3.17
C LEU A 65 -10.86 9.30 -3.29
N MET A 66 -9.81 8.70 -3.84
CA MET A 66 -8.45 9.26 -3.83
C MET A 66 -7.96 9.69 -5.21
N GLY A 67 -8.59 9.24 -6.29
CA GLY A 67 -8.11 9.47 -7.66
C GLY A 67 -6.95 8.55 -8.08
N GLU A 68 -6.50 7.66 -7.19
CA GLU A 68 -5.46 6.67 -7.44
C GLU A 68 -5.65 5.43 -6.56
N GLU A 69 -5.11 4.28 -6.97
CA GLU A 69 -5.18 3.02 -6.22
C GLU A 69 -3.95 2.85 -5.28
N LEU A 70 -3.73 3.83 -4.40
CA LEU A 70 -2.65 3.79 -3.40
C LEU A 70 -3.21 3.66 -1.99
N VAL A 71 -2.76 2.64 -1.26
CA VAL A 71 -3.14 2.38 0.12
C VAL A 71 -1.93 2.04 0.97
N TYR A 72 -2.05 2.28 2.27
CA TYR A 72 -1.01 2.09 3.28
C TYR A 72 -1.42 1.05 4.32
N TRP A 73 -0.49 0.25 4.83
CA TRP A 73 -0.74 -0.69 5.93
C TRP A 73 0.51 -0.90 6.78
N THR A 74 0.35 -1.35 8.01
CA THR A 74 1.47 -1.64 8.91
C THR A 74 1.68 -3.14 9.08
N GLU A 75 2.86 -3.54 9.58
CA GLU A 75 3.22 -4.95 9.79
C GLU A 75 2.20 -5.70 10.65
N HIS A 76 1.59 -5.03 11.64
CA HIS A 76 0.62 -5.63 12.56
C HIS A 76 -0.82 -5.14 12.34
N GLY A 77 -1.05 -4.26 11.36
CA GLY A 77 -2.38 -3.77 11.00
C GLY A 77 -3.25 -4.85 10.36
N ASN A 78 -4.56 -4.71 10.53
CA ASN A 78 -5.60 -5.54 9.91
C ASN A 78 -6.49 -4.77 8.93
N ARG A 79 -6.20 -3.49 8.71
CA ARG A 79 -6.90 -2.57 7.81
C ARG A 79 -5.88 -1.84 6.96
N TYR A 80 -6.28 -1.48 5.75
CA TYR A 80 -5.49 -0.57 4.92
C TYR A 80 -6.04 0.85 5.10
N HIS A 81 -5.19 1.83 4.84
CA HIS A 81 -5.40 3.24 5.10
C HIS A 81 -5.21 4.01 3.79
N LEU A 82 -5.99 5.07 3.59
CA LEU A 82 -5.87 5.91 2.38
C LEU A 82 -4.83 7.01 2.54
N TYR A 83 -4.48 7.34 3.78
CA TYR A 83 -3.59 8.43 4.11
C TYR A 83 -2.46 7.92 5.00
N GLU A 84 -1.22 8.24 4.65
CA GLU A 84 -0.03 7.93 5.45
C GLU A 84 -0.07 8.56 6.85
N ASP A 85 -0.70 9.72 6.98
CA ASP A 85 -0.80 10.50 8.22
C ASP A 85 -1.92 10.03 9.16
N CYS A 86 -2.65 8.97 8.79
CA CYS A 86 -3.78 8.47 9.57
C CYS A 86 -3.32 8.07 10.98
N HIS A 87 -3.91 8.67 12.02
CA HIS A 87 -3.52 8.44 13.42
C HIS A 87 -3.48 6.96 13.87
N HIS A 88 -4.21 6.06 13.20
CA HIS A 88 -4.18 4.62 13.50
C HIS A 88 -2.87 3.93 13.08
N ILE A 89 -2.17 4.50 12.10
CA ILE A 89 -0.90 3.99 11.57
C ILE A 89 0.25 4.97 11.79
N ASN A 90 -0.03 6.25 11.96
CA ASN A 90 0.96 7.26 12.31
C ASN A 90 1.10 7.37 13.83
N THR A 91 1.76 6.38 14.43
CA THR A 91 2.01 6.30 15.87
C THR A 91 3.46 5.96 16.15
N ASP A 92 3.96 6.28 17.34
CA ASP A 92 5.33 5.95 17.78
C ASP A 92 5.63 4.44 17.79
N ARG A 93 4.58 3.59 17.70
CA ARG A 93 4.71 2.13 17.63
C ARG A 93 4.92 1.63 16.20
N THR A 94 4.58 2.45 15.21
CA THR A 94 4.72 2.10 13.80
C THR A 94 6.14 2.32 13.37
N LYS A 95 6.89 1.24 13.19
CA LYS A 95 8.29 1.29 12.71
C LYS A 95 8.38 1.31 11.19
N GLN A 96 7.43 0.66 10.53
CA GLN A 96 7.40 0.46 9.10
C GLN A 96 5.97 0.59 8.59
N LEU A 97 5.79 1.39 7.54
CA LEU A 97 4.52 1.57 6.84
C LEU A 97 4.70 1.10 5.41
N TYR A 98 3.92 0.12 4.99
CA TYR A 98 3.93 -0.39 3.63
C TYR A 98 2.92 0.37 2.78
N GLU A 99 3.24 0.54 1.50
CA GLU A 99 2.37 1.19 0.50
C GLU A 99 2.20 0.31 -0.74
N GLY A 100 1.05 0.38 -1.41
CA GLY A 100 0.75 -0.38 -2.63
C GLY A 100 -0.74 -0.36 -2.96
N THR A 101 -1.23 -1.35 -3.70
CA THR A 101 -2.64 -1.45 -4.10
C THR A 101 -3.48 -2.28 -3.13
N VAL A 102 -4.81 -2.18 -3.19
CA VAL A 102 -5.74 -2.99 -2.36
C VAL A 102 -5.50 -4.50 -2.57
N PRO A 103 -5.33 -5.02 -3.81
CA PRO A 103 -4.99 -6.42 -4.02
C PRO A 103 -3.63 -6.81 -3.44
N GLN A 104 -2.65 -5.91 -3.42
CA GLN A 104 -1.34 -6.18 -2.81
C GLN A 104 -1.47 -6.31 -1.30
N ALA A 105 -2.15 -5.36 -0.63
CA ALA A 105 -2.43 -5.42 0.80
C ALA A 105 -3.16 -6.73 1.19
N TYR A 106 -4.11 -7.17 0.38
CA TYR A 106 -4.77 -8.47 0.56
C TYR A 106 -3.80 -9.64 0.39
N LYS A 107 -2.97 -9.66 -0.66
CA LYS A 107 -2.03 -10.76 -0.90
C LYS A 107 -0.98 -10.92 0.19
N VAL A 108 -0.45 -9.80 0.71
CA VAL A 108 0.62 -9.85 1.71
C VAL A 108 0.11 -10.08 3.13
N LYS A 109 -1.09 -9.56 3.45
CA LYS A 109 -1.57 -9.45 4.83
C LYS A 109 -3.01 -9.96 5.02
N SER A 110 -3.68 -10.39 3.96
CA SER A 110 -5.10 -10.75 3.95
C SER A 110 -6.00 -9.65 4.50
N ILE A 111 -5.62 -8.38 4.29
CA ILE A 111 -6.41 -7.22 4.67
C ILE A 111 -7.60 -7.11 3.73
N LYS A 112 -8.81 -7.02 4.28
CA LYS A 112 -10.07 -7.02 3.52
C LYS A 112 -10.87 -5.73 3.64
N GLU A 113 -10.52 -4.88 4.61
CA GLU A 113 -11.33 -3.75 5.00
C GLU A 113 -10.48 -2.47 5.05
N MET A 114 -11.08 -1.40 4.55
CA MET A 114 -10.57 -0.04 4.70
C MET A 114 -10.70 0.48 6.15
N CYS A 115 -9.84 1.42 6.51
CA CYS A 115 -10.01 2.22 7.71
C CYS A 115 -11.18 3.20 7.57
N LYS A 116 -12.21 3.04 8.42
CA LYS A 116 -13.40 3.94 8.44
C LYS A 116 -13.06 5.41 8.69
N THR A 117 -11.98 5.68 9.44
CA THR A 117 -11.52 7.06 9.66
C THR A 117 -10.99 7.68 8.38
N CYS A 118 -10.23 6.92 7.58
CA CYS A 118 -9.77 7.36 6.27
C CYS A 118 -10.93 7.53 5.30
N GLU A 119 -11.85 6.56 5.23
CA GLU A 119 -13.06 6.63 4.40
C GLU A 119 -13.88 7.90 4.69
N ASN A 120 -14.16 8.19 5.96
CA ASN A 120 -14.88 9.38 6.37
C ASN A 120 -14.14 10.69 6.05
N ARG A 121 -12.81 10.68 6.03
CA ARG A 121 -12.00 11.83 5.64
C ARG A 121 -12.09 12.04 4.13
N ALA A 122 -11.88 11.00 3.34
CA ALA A 122 -11.95 11.07 1.88
C ALA A 122 -13.33 11.51 1.38
N MET A 123 -14.40 10.98 1.97
CA MET A 123 -15.77 11.43 1.63
C MET A 123 -15.99 12.92 1.91
N LYS A 124 -15.38 13.49 2.96
CA LYS A 124 -15.46 14.93 3.25
C LYS A 124 -14.64 15.77 2.28
N GLU A 125 -13.52 15.25 1.81
CA GLU A 125 -12.66 15.93 0.84
C GLU A 125 -13.27 15.91 -0.57
N LEU A 126 -14.16 14.95 -0.85
CA LEU A 126 -14.91 14.82 -2.11
C LEU A 126 -16.17 15.72 -2.18
N THR A 127 -16.62 16.27 -1.05
CA THR A 127 -17.86 17.10 -0.94
C THR A 127 -17.52 18.59 -0.95
#